data_AF-A0A2G6PXW1-F1
#
_entry.id   AF-A0A2G6PXW1-F1
#
_cell.length_a   1.000
_cell.length_b   1.000
_cell.length_c   1.000
_cell.angle_alpha   90.00
_cell.angle_beta   90.00
_cell.angle_gamma   90.00
#
_symmetry.space_group_name_H-M   'P 1'
#
loop_
_entity.id
_entity.type
_entity.pdbx_description
1 polymer ?
#
loop_
_entity_poly.entity_id
_entity_poly.type
_entity_poly.pdbx_seq_one_letter_code
_entity_poly.pdbx_strand_id
1 'polypeptide(L)'
;MKVRIRKPLADGRHLKKGVITVENEGRVYYRLPCEACGKPLKLRNAPVEGDNSLCKECQNIADIGKPETILVRKRGSYDYETPCDQCGKLERTSFLPKRSREFLCNDCLRESRQEQTAPVKQSGENPATEATSTSEKTHAPGEVNASLEMETPSREALQPMHRVKCSKCRKYMQLRFKPRSPGTFMCPKCYEKRQEERRSEKPETKILYNIECDKCGKSETLNFIPSYPDRALCSSCFAKIKRR
;
A
#
# COMPACT_ATOMS: atom_id res chain seq x y z
N MET A 1 -22.50 3.85 -47.82
CA MET A 1 -21.48 3.26 -46.90
C MET A 1 -21.80 1.80 -46.67
N LYS A 2 -20.92 0.86 -47.07
CA LYS A 2 -21.08 -0.57 -46.78
C LYS A 2 -20.12 -0.94 -45.65
N VAL A 3 -20.66 -1.23 -44.46
CA VAL A 3 -19.87 -1.71 -43.32
C VAL A 3 -19.70 -3.22 -43.48
N ARG A 4 -18.47 -3.69 -43.69
CA ARG A 4 -18.13 -5.12 -43.67
C ARG A 4 -17.33 -5.41 -42.42
N ILE A 5 -17.88 -6.25 -41.54
CA ILE A 5 -17.19 -6.77 -40.35
C ILE A 5 -16.40 -8.00 -40.80
N ARG A 6 -15.06 -7.95 -40.78
CA ARG A 6 -14.23 -9.12 -41.07
C ARG A 6 -13.93 -9.93 -39.80
N LYS A 7 -13.82 -11.25 -39.98
CA LYS A 7 -13.40 -12.23 -38.95
C LYS A 7 -11.95 -11.96 -38.48
N PRO A 8 -11.59 -12.37 -37.24
CA PRO A 8 -10.29 -12.08 -36.63
C PRO A 8 -9.11 -12.67 -37.43
N LEU A 9 -7.97 -11.97 -37.38
CA LEU A 9 -6.68 -12.39 -37.93
C LEU A 9 -6.20 -13.71 -37.28
N ALA A 10 -5.50 -14.54 -38.06
CA ALA A 10 -5.09 -15.90 -37.70
C ALA A 10 -4.09 -15.99 -36.52
N ASP A 11 -3.57 -14.86 -36.05
CA ASP A 11 -2.42 -14.79 -35.15
C ASP A 11 -2.78 -14.93 -33.66
N GLY A 12 -3.98 -15.44 -33.34
CA GLY A 12 -4.41 -15.74 -31.96
C GLY A 12 -4.53 -14.55 -31.00
N ARG A 13 -4.25 -13.32 -31.45
CA ARG A 13 -4.40 -12.11 -30.64
C ARG A 13 -5.83 -11.59 -30.73
N HIS A 14 -6.61 -11.85 -29.68
CA HIS A 14 -7.93 -11.25 -29.53
C HIS A 14 -7.82 -9.72 -29.46
N LEU A 15 -8.31 -9.01 -30.48
CA LEU A 15 -8.61 -7.59 -30.37
C LEU A 15 -9.63 -7.42 -29.23
N LYS A 16 -9.31 -6.57 -28.25
CA LYS A 16 -10.22 -6.23 -27.15
C LYS A 16 -11.55 -5.76 -27.77
N LYS A 17 -12.67 -6.27 -27.24
CA LYS A 17 -14.03 -5.92 -27.67
C LYS A 17 -14.15 -4.39 -27.80
N GLY A 18 -14.47 -3.89 -29.00
CA GLY A 18 -14.78 -2.47 -29.22
C GLY A 18 -14.07 -1.78 -30.40
N VAL A 19 -13.13 -2.45 -31.08
CA VAL A 19 -12.45 -1.84 -32.24
C VAL A 19 -13.33 -1.97 -33.49
N ILE A 20 -13.89 -0.84 -33.95
CA ILE A 20 -14.61 -0.74 -35.22
C ILE A 20 -13.63 -0.20 -36.26
N THR A 21 -13.32 -0.99 -37.28
CA THR A 21 -12.55 -0.54 -38.44
C THR A 21 -13.48 0.07 -39.47
N VAL A 22 -13.15 1.29 -39.91
CA VAL A 22 -13.83 1.96 -41.03
C VAL A 22 -12.77 2.22 -42.10
N GLU A 23 -12.92 1.57 -43.24
CA GLU A 23 -12.07 1.80 -44.42
C GLU A 23 -12.69 2.90 -45.28
N ASN A 24 -11.96 4.00 -45.45
CA ASN A 24 -12.23 5.00 -46.47
C ASN A 24 -10.89 5.34 -47.13
N GLU A 25 -10.79 5.17 -48.45
CA GLU A 25 -9.61 5.54 -49.25
C GLU A 25 -8.26 4.99 -48.73
N GLY A 26 -8.24 3.71 -48.32
CA GLY A 26 -6.99 3.03 -47.97
C GLY A 26 -6.36 3.43 -46.63
N ARG A 27 -7.03 4.25 -45.81
CA ARG A 27 -6.59 4.57 -44.44
C ARG A 27 -7.45 3.87 -43.41
N VAL A 28 -6.81 3.13 -42.50
CA VAL A 28 -7.46 2.46 -41.37
C VAL A 28 -7.46 3.41 -40.18
N TYR A 29 -8.64 3.84 -39.73
CA TYR A 29 -8.77 4.66 -38.53
C TYR A 29 -9.21 3.79 -37.35
N TYR A 30 -8.47 3.87 -36.23
CA TYR A 30 -8.84 3.23 -34.98
C TYR A 30 -9.61 4.23 -34.10
N ARG A 31 -10.81 3.84 -33.66
CA ARG A 31 -11.60 4.65 -32.74
C ARG A 31 -11.25 4.28 -31.31
N LEU A 32 -10.38 5.06 -30.67
CA LEU A 32 -10.10 4.90 -29.24
C LEU A 32 -11.27 5.47 -28.42
N PRO A 33 -11.81 4.71 -27.45
CA PRO A 33 -12.82 5.25 -26.54
C PRO A 33 -12.19 6.34 -25.65
N CYS A 34 -13.00 7.29 -25.20
CA CYS A 34 -12.57 8.27 -24.19
C CYS A 34 -12.04 7.52 -22.95
N GLU A 35 -10.82 7.81 -22.50
CA GLU A 35 -10.20 7.07 -21.39
C GLU A 35 -10.96 7.25 -20.07
N ALA A 36 -11.59 8.41 -19.89
CA ALA A 36 -12.33 8.74 -18.68
C ALA A 36 -13.70 8.04 -18.58
N CYS A 37 -14.40 7.84 -19.70
CA CYS A 37 -15.80 7.37 -19.67
C CYS A 37 -16.14 6.21 -20.61
N GLY A 38 -15.20 5.75 -21.42
CA GLY A 38 -15.38 4.62 -22.35
C GLY A 38 -16.29 4.90 -23.56
N LYS A 39 -16.89 6.10 -23.68
CA LYS A 39 -17.79 6.45 -24.78
C LYS A 39 -17.02 6.67 -26.09
N PRO A 40 -17.57 6.27 -27.25
CA PRO A 40 -16.94 6.49 -28.56
C PRO A 40 -17.00 7.97 -28.97
N LEU A 41 -15.84 8.56 -29.29
CA LEU A 41 -15.75 9.96 -29.74
C LEU A 41 -16.45 10.15 -31.09
N LYS A 42 -17.40 11.10 -31.18
CA LYS A 42 -18.03 11.51 -32.45
C LYS A 42 -17.10 12.46 -33.20
N LEU A 43 -16.57 12.01 -34.34
CA LEU A 43 -15.80 12.87 -35.24
C LEU A 43 -16.76 13.83 -35.95
N ARG A 44 -16.60 15.13 -35.72
CA ARG A 44 -16.92 16.16 -36.72
C ARG A 44 -15.59 16.69 -37.22
N ASN A 45 -15.45 16.74 -38.54
CA ASN A 45 -14.27 17.13 -39.30
C ASN A 45 -13.44 18.22 -38.62
N ALA A 46 -12.31 17.84 -38.02
CA ALA A 46 -11.28 18.75 -37.53
C ALA A 46 -9.90 18.11 -37.79
N PRO A 47 -8.90 18.89 -38.22
CA PRO A 47 -7.55 18.39 -38.40
C PRO A 47 -6.95 17.99 -37.05
N VAL A 48 -6.25 16.86 -37.04
CA VAL A 48 -5.65 16.25 -35.85
C VAL A 48 -4.25 16.84 -35.66
N GLU A 49 -4.17 17.94 -34.93
CA GLU A 49 -2.95 18.35 -34.25
C GLU A 49 -3.32 18.84 -32.84
N GLY A 50 -2.75 18.20 -31.83
CA GLY A 50 -2.91 18.58 -30.42
C GLY A 50 -3.50 17.48 -29.55
N ASP A 51 -2.63 16.88 -28.75
CA ASP A 51 -2.93 15.95 -27.66
C ASP A 51 -4.04 16.51 -26.76
N ASN A 52 -5.20 15.84 -26.72
CA ASN A 52 -6.07 15.72 -25.55
C ASN A 52 -7.31 14.88 -25.90
N SER A 53 -7.30 13.61 -25.51
CA SER A 53 -8.29 12.57 -25.80
C SER A 53 -9.53 12.60 -24.88
N LEU A 54 -9.94 13.78 -24.41
CA LEU A 54 -11.12 13.94 -23.57
C LEU A 54 -12.31 14.41 -24.42
N CYS A 55 -13.48 13.80 -24.23
CA CYS A 55 -14.70 14.32 -24.85
C CYS A 55 -15.13 15.63 -24.19
N LYS A 56 -15.90 16.47 -24.90
CA LYS A 56 -16.42 17.75 -24.36
C LYS A 56 -17.16 17.61 -23.02
N GLU A 57 -17.84 16.48 -22.79
CA GLU A 57 -18.49 16.20 -21.50
C GLU A 57 -17.48 16.00 -20.35
N CYS A 58 -16.30 15.43 -20.65
CA CYS A 58 -15.23 15.23 -19.66
C CYS A 58 -14.32 16.45 -19.51
N GLN A 59 -14.18 17.29 -20.55
CA GLN A 59 -13.48 18.58 -20.44
C GLN A 59 -14.13 19.49 -19.39
N ASN A 60 -15.46 19.56 -19.35
CA ASN A 60 -16.17 20.40 -18.37
C ASN A 60 -16.11 19.87 -16.92
N ILE A 61 -15.62 18.65 -16.69
CA ILE A 61 -15.41 18.08 -15.34
C ILE A 61 -13.96 18.31 -14.88
N ALA A 62 -13.03 18.51 -15.81
CA ALA A 62 -11.62 18.76 -15.53
C ALA A 62 -11.35 20.15 -14.90
N ASP A 63 -12.33 21.06 -14.95
CA ASP A 63 -12.20 22.44 -14.44
C ASP A 63 -12.43 22.61 -12.91
N ILE A 64 -12.53 21.52 -12.14
CA ILE A 64 -12.51 21.59 -10.67
C ILE A 64 -11.15 21.08 -10.18
N GLY A 65 -10.19 21.99 -10.14
CA GLY A 65 -8.76 21.72 -10.04
C GLY A 65 -8.31 21.09 -8.72
N LYS A 66 -8.24 19.75 -8.70
CA LYS A 66 -7.31 19.03 -7.81
C LYS A 66 -6.23 18.38 -8.67
N PRO A 67 -4.94 18.59 -8.36
CA PRO A 67 -3.86 17.96 -9.11
C PRO A 67 -4.00 16.43 -9.01
N GLU A 68 -4.02 15.78 -10.18
CA GLU A 68 -4.29 14.34 -10.27
C GLU A 68 -3.17 13.51 -9.61
N THR A 69 -3.56 12.45 -8.90
CA THR A 69 -2.62 11.45 -8.37
C THR A 69 -1.92 10.73 -9.52
N ILE A 70 -0.60 10.74 -9.53
CA ILE A 70 0.21 10.11 -10.58
C ILE A 70 0.61 8.70 -10.14
N LEU A 71 0.34 7.70 -10.99
CA LEU A 71 0.78 6.32 -10.77
C LEU A 71 2.22 6.13 -11.25
N VAL A 72 3.14 5.80 -10.33
CA VAL A 72 4.54 5.51 -10.63
C VAL A 72 4.77 4.00 -10.52
N ARG A 73 5.08 3.36 -11.65
CA ARG A 73 5.34 1.92 -11.70
C ARG A 73 6.81 1.62 -11.42
N LYS A 74 7.11 0.94 -10.31
CA LYS A 74 8.41 0.29 -10.06
C LYS A 74 8.28 -1.22 -10.18
N ARG A 75 9.39 -1.92 -10.47
CA ARG A 75 9.40 -3.38 -10.67
C ARG A 75 8.83 -4.10 -9.44
N GLY A 76 7.56 -4.50 -9.52
CA GLY A 76 6.87 -5.28 -8.47
C GLY A 76 6.07 -4.47 -7.44
N SER A 77 6.06 -3.14 -7.50
CA SER A 77 5.24 -2.28 -6.61
C SER A 77 4.65 -1.09 -7.35
N TYR A 78 3.47 -0.65 -6.90
CA TYR A 78 2.84 0.58 -7.36
C TYR A 78 3.06 1.65 -6.30
N ASP A 79 3.76 2.72 -6.65
CA ASP A 79 3.87 3.93 -5.85
C ASP A 79 2.89 4.96 -6.45
N TYR A 80 2.24 5.76 -5.61
CA TYR A 80 1.35 6.84 -6.00
C TYR A 80 1.98 8.16 -5.55
N GLU A 81 2.17 9.10 -6.46
CA GLU A 81 2.56 10.47 -6.12
C GLU A 81 1.28 11.29 -5.99
N THR A 82 0.97 11.70 -4.76
CA THR A 82 -0.24 12.47 -4.46
C THR A 82 0.15 13.82 -3.86
N PRO A 83 -0.38 14.93 -4.38
CA PRO A 83 -0.17 16.25 -3.81
C PRO A 83 -0.90 16.38 -2.47
N CYS A 84 -0.22 16.93 -1.46
CA CYS A 84 -0.83 17.26 -0.17
C CYS A 84 -1.94 18.30 -0.37
N ASP A 85 -3.14 18.04 0.15
CA ASP A 85 -4.28 18.99 0.08
C ASP A 85 -4.00 20.30 0.84
N GLN A 86 -3.06 20.31 1.82
CA GLN A 86 -2.75 21.49 2.62
C GLN A 86 -1.56 22.31 2.08
N CYS A 87 -0.49 21.65 1.62
CA CYS A 87 0.75 22.34 1.20
C CYS A 87 1.16 22.10 -0.26
N GLY A 88 0.41 21.29 -1.01
CA GLY A 88 0.69 20.97 -2.42
C GLY A 88 1.91 20.06 -2.67
N LYS A 89 2.72 19.76 -1.65
CA LYS A 89 3.90 18.88 -1.76
C LYS A 89 3.50 17.47 -2.23
N LEU A 90 4.18 16.97 -3.27
CA LEU A 90 3.99 15.60 -3.75
C LEU A 90 4.61 14.60 -2.77
N GLU A 91 3.79 13.70 -2.23
CA GLU A 91 4.21 12.62 -1.35
C GLU A 91 4.03 11.27 -2.05
N ARG A 92 4.99 10.35 -1.86
CA ARG A 92 4.90 8.98 -2.37
C ARG A 92 4.22 8.05 -1.38
N THR A 93 3.17 7.36 -1.81
CA THR A 93 2.50 6.33 -1.00
C THR A 93 2.46 4.99 -1.73
N SER A 94 2.54 3.90 -0.96
CA SER A 94 2.39 2.53 -1.49
C SER A 94 0.92 2.10 -1.66
N PHE A 95 -0.02 3.01 -1.39
CA PHE A 95 -1.46 2.80 -1.49
C PHE A 95 -2.12 4.00 -2.17
N LEU A 96 -3.20 3.72 -2.92
CA LEU A 96 -4.01 4.76 -3.55
C LEU A 96 -4.81 5.51 -2.46
N PRO A 97 -4.65 6.83 -2.31
CA PRO A 97 -5.44 7.61 -1.38
C PRO A 97 -6.93 7.54 -1.74
N LYS A 98 -7.80 7.49 -0.73
CA LYS A 98 -9.25 7.52 -0.96
C LYS A 98 -9.66 8.94 -1.32
N ARG A 99 -10.33 9.12 -2.46
CA ARG A 99 -10.86 10.43 -2.91
C ARG A 99 -11.80 11.13 -1.92
N SER A 100 -12.39 10.37 -0.98
CA SER A 100 -13.32 10.91 0.03
C SER A 100 -12.64 11.50 1.26
N ARG A 101 -11.30 11.48 1.35
CA ARG A 101 -10.54 12.02 2.46
C ARG A 101 -9.43 12.92 1.95
N GLU A 102 -9.13 13.96 2.71
CA GLU A 102 -7.97 14.80 2.48
C GLU A 102 -6.69 13.98 2.67
N PHE A 103 -5.77 14.16 1.74
CA PHE A 103 -4.45 13.59 1.76
C PHE A 103 -3.46 14.63 2.30
N LEU A 104 -2.98 14.41 3.52
CA LEU A 104 -1.96 15.25 4.15
C LEU A 104 -0.59 14.56 4.04
N CYS A 105 0.45 15.31 3.67
CA CYS A 105 1.82 14.83 3.78
C CYS A 105 2.19 14.60 5.25
N ASN A 106 3.30 13.91 5.49
CA ASN A 106 3.74 13.56 6.85
C ASN A 106 3.98 14.77 7.76
N ASP A 107 4.35 15.92 7.18
CA ASP A 107 4.60 17.17 7.91
C ASP A 107 3.27 17.80 8.38
N CYS A 108 2.35 18.05 7.44
CA CYS A 108 1.01 18.58 7.73
C CYS A 108 0.17 17.65 8.64
N LEU A 109 0.33 16.32 8.49
CA LEU A 109 -0.33 15.35 9.38
C LEU A 109 0.20 15.43 10.82
N ARG A 110 1.46 15.84 11.01
CA ARG A 110 2.05 16.00 12.35
C ARG A 110 1.57 17.28 13.01
N GLU A 111 1.52 18.38 12.26
CA GLU A 111 1.00 19.67 12.71
C GLU A 111 -0.46 19.57 13.14
N SER A 112 -1.33 18.99 12.29
CA SER A 112 -2.75 18.79 12.62
C SER A 112 -2.98 17.94 13.88
N ARG A 113 -2.08 17.00 14.20
CA ARG A 113 -2.15 16.23 15.46
C ARG A 113 -1.75 17.06 16.67
N GLN A 114 -0.76 17.94 16.55
CA GLN A 114 -0.32 18.81 17.65
C GLN A 114 -1.44 19.79 18.03
N GLU A 115 -2.14 20.35 17.05
CA GLU A 115 -3.29 21.23 17.26
C GLU A 115 -4.43 20.53 18.01
N GLN A 116 -4.70 19.25 17.70
CA GLN A 116 -5.74 18.48 18.40
C GLN A 116 -5.37 18.11 19.84
N THR A 117 -4.07 18.03 20.15
CA THR A 117 -3.59 17.71 21.50
C THR A 117 -3.41 18.92 22.40
N ALA A 118 -3.49 20.14 21.85
CA ALA A 118 -3.45 21.34 22.67
C ALA A 118 -4.69 21.37 23.58
N PRO A 119 -4.53 21.49 24.92
CA PRO A 119 -5.67 21.62 25.80
C PRO A 119 -6.46 22.84 25.35
N VAL A 120 -7.73 22.63 24.98
CA VAL A 120 -8.68 23.69 24.70
C VAL A 120 -8.71 24.57 25.94
N LYS A 121 -7.95 25.67 25.93
CA LYS A 121 -8.07 26.73 26.92
C LYS A 121 -9.48 27.27 26.72
N GLN A 122 -10.42 26.74 27.52
CA GLN A 122 -11.72 27.35 27.67
C GLN A 122 -11.45 28.76 28.19
N SER A 123 -11.49 29.75 27.29
CA SER A 123 -11.60 31.15 27.66
C SER A 123 -13.00 31.36 28.24
N GLY A 124 -13.19 30.83 29.44
CA GLY A 124 -14.29 31.20 30.32
C GLY A 124 -13.91 32.51 30.99
N GLU A 125 -14.40 33.61 30.44
CA GLU A 125 -14.72 34.77 31.24
C GLU A 125 -15.79 34.34 32.25
N ASN A 126 -15.37 33.99 33.47
CA ASN A 126 -16.29 33.90 34.61
C ASN A 126 -16.13 35.17 35.46
N PRO A 127 -17.23 35.85 35.81
CA PRO A 127 -17.20 37.00 36.70
C PRO A 127 -16.86 36.58 38.13
N ALA A 128 -16.15 37.48 38.79
CA ALA A 128 -15.64 37.34 40.14
C ALA A 128 -16.72 37.03 41.19
N THR A 129 -16.38 36.15 42.13
CA THR A 129 -16.84 36.24 43.52
C THR A 129 -15.71 35.80 44.45
N GLU A 130 -15.39 36.69 45.38
CA GLU A 130 -14.33 36.65 46.37
C GLU A 130 -14.62 35.71 47.55
N ALA A 131 -13.53 35.48 48.30
CA ALA A 131 -13.41 35.33 49.75
C ALA A 131 -13.02 33.93 50.28
N THR A 132 -11.76 33.73 50.73
CA THR A 132 -11.22 33.83 52.13
C THR A 132 -11.41 32.47 52.86
N SER A 133 -10.50 31.81 53.61
CA SER A 133 -9.29 32.15 54.37
C SER A 133 -8.62 30.86 54.91
N THR A 134 -7.29 30.87 54.98
CA THR A 134 -6.34 30.30 56.00
C THR A 134 -6.76 29.23 57.03
N SER A 135 -5.91 28.20 57.23
CA SER A 135 -5.07 28.07 58.44
C SER A 135 -4.16 26.82 58.48
N GLU A 136 -2.98 27.03 59.07
CA GLU A 136 -1.84 26.12 59.33
C GLU A 136 -2.10 25.01 60.37
N LYS A 137 -1.35 23.88 60.29
CA LYS A 137 -0.61 23.29 61.44
C LYS A 137 0.34 22.12 61.10
N THR A 138 1.64 22.41 61.26
CA THR A 138 2.74 21.71 61.98
C THR A 138 2.86 20.16 62.06
N HIS A 139 4.00 19.68 61.54
CA HIS A 139 4.93 18.55 61.85
C HIS A 139 4.55 17.36 62.76
N ALA A 140 4.86 16.15 62.28
CA ALA A 140 5.75 15.18 62.96
C ALA A 140 6.38 14.18 61.94
N PRO A 141 7.61 13.67 62.15
CA PRO A 141 8.30 12.75 61.25
C PRO A 141 8.23 11.30 61.72
N GLY A 142 8.22 10.36 60.78
CA GLY A 142 8.62 8.97 61.04
C GLY A 142 7.66 7.92 60.52
N GLU A 143 7.64 7.70 59.21
CA GLU A 143 7.12 6.45 58.65
C GLU A 143 8.09 5.89 57.61
N VAL A 144 8.45 4.64 57.86
CA VAL A 144 9.24 3.77 57.00
C VAL A 144 8.60 3.70 55.61
N ASN A 145 9.37 4.02 54.57
CA ASN A 145 8.99 3.78 53.17
C ASN A 145 8.97 2.27 52.91
N ALA A 146 7.92 1.60 53.38
CA ALA A 146 7.43 0.38 52.76
C ALA A 146 6.79 0.83 51.44
N SER A 147 7.58 0.83 50.37
CA SER A 147 7.10 0.92 49.00
C SER A 147 6.15 -0.26 48.78
N LEU A 148 4.88 -0.03 49.10
CA LEU A 148 3.77 -0.87 48.69
C LEU A 148 3.68 -0.68 47.17
N GLU A 149 4.42 -1.50 46.43
CA GLU A 149 4.18 -1.69 45.01
C GLU A 149 2.78 -2.29 44.89
N MET A 150 1.78 -1.42 44.81
CA MET A 150 0.46 -1.81 44.33
C MET A 150 0.66 -2.22 42.88
N GLU A 151 0.92 -3.51 42.68
CA GLU A 151 0.88 -4.17 41.38
C GLU A 151 -0.50 -3.92 40.79
N THR A 152 -0.63 -2.86 39.99
CA THR A 152 -1.80 -2.63 39.17
C THR A 152 -2.02 -3.92 38.37
N PRO A 153 -3.15 -4.63 38.54
CA PRO A 153 -3.39 -5.87 37.83
C PRO A 153 -3.28 -5.59 36.34
N SER A 154 -2.26 -6.18 35.71
CA SER A 154 -1.98 -5.95 34.29
C SER A 154 -3.27 -6.16 33.52
N ARG A 155 -3.66 -5.14 32.75
CA ARG A 155 -4.87 -5.08 31.91
C ARG A 155 -4.96 -6.23 30.89
N GLU A 156 -3.92 -7.06 30.80
CA GLU A 156 -3.82 -8.29 30.03
C GLU A 156 -4.63 -9.47 30.59
N ALA A 157 -5.02 -9.45 31.87
CA ALA A 157 -5.64 -10.60 32.52
C ALA A 157 -7.14 -10.85 32.19
N LEU A 158 -7.82 -9.92 31.50
CA LEU A 158 -9.27 -9.98 31.28
C LEU A 158 -9.71 -10.26 29.83
N GLN A 159 -8.78 -10.54 28.91
CA GLN A 159 -9.20 -10.86 27.54
C GLN A 159 -9.80 -12.28 27.46
N PRO A 160 -11.04 -12.43 26.96
CA PRO A 160 -11.67 -13.74 26.84
C PRO A 160 -10.89 -14.62 25.86
N MET A 161 -10.54 -15.83 26.30
CA MET A 161 -9.87 -16.82 25.44
C MET A 161 -10.82 -17.29 24.33
N HIS A 162 -10.43 -17.09 23.08
CA HIS A 162 -11.21 -17.53 21.92
C HIS A 162 -10.86 -18.97 21.54
N ARG A 163 -11.87 -19.85 21.52
CA ARG A 163 -11.71 -21.25 21.09
C ARG A 163 -11.74 -21.35 19.57
N VAL A 164 -10.68 -21.90 18.98
CA VAL A 164 -10.53 -22.05 17.52
C VAL A 164 -10.17 -23.48 17.17
N LYS A 165 -10.66 -23.99 16.04
CA LYS A 165 -10.39 -25.34 15.52
C LYS A 165 -9.23 -25.30 14.51
N CYS A 166 -8.21 -26.13 14.71
CA CYS A 166 -7.10 -26.28 13.75
C CYS A 166 -7.60 -26.80 12.39
N SER A 167 -7.15 -26.18 11.30
CA SER A 167 -7.53 -26.57 9.93
C SER A 167 -6.97 -27.95 9.52
N LYS A 168 -5.74 -28.30 9.95
CA LYS A 168 -5.06 -29.56 9.59
C LYS A 168 -5.50 -30.74 10.47
N CYS A 169 -5.37 -30.64 11.80
CA CYS A 169 -5.65 -31.76 12.71
C CYS A 169 -7.00 -31.71 13.43
N ARG A 170 -7.83 -30.68 13.20
CA ARG A 170 -9.17 -30.51 13.79
C ARG A 170 -9.23 -30.39 15.32
N LYS A 171 -8.09 -30.37 16.03
CA LYS A 171 -8.01 -30.11 17.48
C LYS A 171 -8.35 -28.65 17.80
N TYR A 172 -9.02 -28.43 18.94
CA TYR A 172 -9.31 -27.09 19.44
C TYR A 172 -8.11 -26.50 20.19
N MET A 173 -7.92 -25.19 20.09
CA MET A 173 -6.95 -24.42 20.86
C MET A 173 -7.58 -23.10 21.33
N GLN A 174 -6.96 -22.47 22.33
CA GLN A 174 -7.38 -21.17 22.85
C GLN A 174 -6.40 -20.09 22.39
N LEU A 175 -6.93 -18.98 21.90
CA LEU A 175 -6.17 -17.80 21.49
C LEU A 175 -6.60 -16.60 22.33
N ARG A 176 -5.63 -15.76 22.72
CA ARG A 176 -5.92 -14.48 23.42
C ARG A 176 -6.55 -13.42 22.52
N PHE A 177 -6.54 -13.62 21.20
CA PHE A 177 -7.07 -12.68 20.22
C PHE A 177 -8.16 -13.32 19.35
N LYS A 178 -9.11 -12.50 18.91
CA LYS A 178 -10.17 -12.94 18.00
C LYS A 178 -9.59 -13.10 16.58
N PRO A 179 -9.65 -14.30 15.98
CA PRO A 179 -9.16 -14.51 14.63
C PRO A 179 -9.93 -13.66 13.61
N ARG A 180 -9.24 -13.02 12.65
CA ARG A 180 -9.86 -12.17 11.62
C ARG A 180 -10.68 -12.98 10.60
N SER A 181 -10.30 -14.22 10.33
CA SER A 181 -10.98 -15.12 9.39
C SER A 181 -11.16 -16.51 9.99
N PRO A 182 -12.38 -17.06 10.06
CA PRO A 182 -12.58 -18.44 10.47
C PRO A 182 -12.03 -19.38 9.38
N GLY A 183 -11.04 -20.22 9.71
CA GLY A 183 -10.64 -21.36 8.84
C GLY A 183 -9.16 -21.49 8.49
N THR A 184 -8.33 -20.48 8.74
CA THR A 184 -6.89 -20.51 8.35
C THR A 184 -5.94 -20.88 9.49
N PHE A 185 -6.44 -21.11 10.69
CA PHE A 185 -5.60 -21.33 11.87
C PHE A 185 -5.04 -22.75 11.92
N MET A 186 -3.73 -22.85 12.09
CA MET A 186 -3.02 -24.10 12.33
C MET A 186 -2.53 -24.13 13.78
N CYS A 187 -2.64 -25.28 14.44
CA CYS A 187 -2.04 -25.42 15.78
C CYS A 187 -0.51 -25.40 15.67
N PRO A 188 0.23 -25.08 16.75
CA PRO A 188 1.69 -25.01 16.73
C PRO A 188 2.34 -26.26 16.13
N LYS A 189 1.91 -27.46 16.55
CA LYS A 189 2.42 -28.74 16.03
C LYS A 189 2.20 -28.91 14.51
N CYS A 190 1.03 -28.54 14.00
CA CYS A 190 0.75 -28.62 12.57
C CYS A 190 1.50 -27.57 11.77
N TYR A 191 1.73 -26.39 12.37
CA TYR A 191 2.51 -25.32 11.77
C TYR A 191 3.98 -25.70 11.66
N GLU A 192 4.59 -26.21 12.73
CA GLU A 192 5.96 -26.72 12.75
C GLU A 192 6.16 -27.82 11.71
N LYS A 193 5.28 -28.84 11.68
CA LYS A 193 5.33 -29.90 10.67
C LYS A 193 5.28 -29.34 9.24
N ARG A 194 4.45 -28.32 8.99
CA ARG A 194 4.39 -27.67 7.66
C ARG A 194 5.65 -26.88 7.35
N GLN A 195 6.30 -26.27 8.33
CA GLN A 195 7.57 -25.59 8.14
C GLN A 195 8.70 -26.59 7.86
N GLU A 196 8.68 -27.75 8.52
CA GLU A 196 9.62 -28.84 8.25
C GLU A 196 9.40 -29.43 6.84
N GLU A 197 8.15 -29.70 6.45
CA GLU A 197 7.77 -30.09 5.07
C GLU A 197 8.32 -29.07 4.05
N ARG A 198 8.17 -27.76 4.31
CA ARG A 198 8.72 -26.70 3.43
C ARG A 198 10.24 -26.60 3.42
N ARG A 199 10.91 -27.01 4.50
CA ARG A 199 12.38 -27.04 4.58
C ARG A 199 12.95 -28.28 3.89
N SER A 200 12.23 -29.40 3.93
CA SER A 200 12.62 -30.67 3.32
C SER A 200 12.25 -30.77 1.84
N GLU A 201 11.18 -30.08 1.41
CA GLU A 201 10.88 -29.82 0.01
C GLU A 201 12.02 -29.01 -0.60
N LYS A 202 13.04 -29.70 -1.10
CA LYS A 202 14.02 -29.12 -2.00
C LYS A 202 13.21 -28.59 -3.18
N PRO A 203 13.27 -27.28 -3.51
CA PRO A 203 12.55 -26.77 -4.67
C PRO A 203 13.03 -27.53 -5.90
N GLU A 204 12.17 -28.39 -6.45
CA GLU A 204 12.49 -29.34 -7.54
C GLU A 204 12.86 -28.63 -8.85
N THR A 205 12.64 -27.33 -8.94
CA THR A 205 12.99 -26.50 -10.09
C THR A 205 13.84 -25.30 -9.64
N LYS A 206 15.03 -25.56 -9.11
CA LYS A 206 16.03 -24.49 -8.99
C LYS A 206 16.42 -24.08 -10.42
N ILE A 207 15.93 -22.94 -10.87
CA ILE A 207 16.44 -22.29 -12.07
C ILE A 207 17.91 -22.00 -11.80
N LEU A 208 18.78 -22.76 -12.46
CA LEU A 208 20.22 -22.56 -12.45
C LEU A 208 20.53 -21.48 -13.49
N TYR A 209 20.98 -20.32 -13.03
CA TYR A 209 21.32 -19.19 -13.89
C TYR A 209 22.83 -18.98 -13.87
N ASN A 210 23.48 -19.20 -15.02
CA ASN A 210 24.90 -18.95 -15.15
C ASN A 210 25.15 -17.45 -15.30
N ILE A 211 26.03 -16.92 -14.45
CA ILE A 211 26.49 -15.54 -14.50
C ILE A 211 27.99 -15.48 -14.72
N GLU A 212 28.48 -14.35 -15.22
CA GLU A 212 29.88 -13.95 -15.13
C GLU A 212 30.01 -12.82 -14.11
N CYS A 213 30.94 -12.95 -13.17
CA CYS A 213 31.10 -11.96 -12.11
C CYS A 213 31.68 -10.64 -12.64
N ASP A 214 30.95 -9.54 -12.47
CA ASP A 214 31.38 -8.20 -12.88
C ASP A 214 32.71 -7.76 -12.24
N LYS A 215 33.03 -8.25 -11.03
CA LYS A 215 34.27 -7.88 -10.33
C LYS A 215 35.50 -8.72 -10.67
N CYS A 216 35.33 -10.00 -11.00
CA CYS A 216 36.47 -10.91 -11.15
C CYS A 216 36.43 -11.78 -12.40
N GLY A 217 35.39 -11.65 -13.25
CA GLY A 217 35.21 -12.43 -14.47
C GLY A 217 34.87 -13.91 -14.25
N LYS A 218 34.82 -14.40 -13.00
CA LYS A 218 34.54 -15.81 -12.72
C LYS A 218 33.09 -16.16 -13.06
N SER A 219 32.89 -17.22 -13.84
CA SER A 219 31.56 -17.79 -14.09
C SER A 219 31.07 -18.59 -12.87
N GLU A 220 29.82 -18.39 -12.46
CA GLU A 220 29.18 -19.11 -11.35
C GLU A 220 27.70 -19.36 -11.66
N THR A 221 27.17 -20.48 -11.16
CA THR A 221 25.75 -20.82 -11.30
C THR A 221 24.98 -20.40 -10.05
N LEU A 222 24.04 -19.48 -10.19
CA LEU A 222 23.15 -19.04 -9.12
C LEU A 222 21.85 -19.84 -9.10
N ASN A 223 21.27 -20.00 -7.91
CA ASN A 223 19.95 -20.64 -7.70
C ASN A 223 18.77 -19.63 -7.73
N PHE A 224 19.01 -18.43 -8.25
CA PHE A 224 18.02 -17.37 -8.42
C PHE A 224 18.40 -16.53 -9.64
N ILE A 225 17.44 -15.82 -10.22
CA ILE A 225 17.66 -14.90 -11.33
C ILE A 225 17.99 -13.52 -10.76
N PRO A 226 19.22 -12.98 -10.96
CA PRO A 226 19.57 -11.64 -10.49
C PRO A 226 18.77 -10.56 -11.23
N SER A 227 18.44 -9.45 -10.56
CA SER A 227 17.70 -8.34 -11.19
C SER A 227 18.47 -7.61 -12.29
N TYR A 228 19.81 -7.72 -12.27
CA TYR A 228 20.73 -7.17 -13.27
C TYR A 228 21.81 -8.24 -13.55
N PRO A 229 21.64 -9.07 -14.59
CA PRO A 229 22.58 -10.15 -14.88
C PRO A 229 23.99 -9.64 -15.20
N ASP A 230 24.11 -8.51 -15.89
CA ASP A 230 25.39 -7.92 -16.29
C ASP A 230 26.19 -7.33 -15.12
N ARG A 231 25.56 -7.12 -13.96
CA ARG A 231 26.19 -6.60 -12.73
C ARG A 231 26.20 -7.64 -11.61
N ALA A 232 25.98 -8.91 -11.96
CA ALA A 232 25.94 -9.97 -10.99
C ALA A 232 27.34 -10.22 -10.42
N LEU A 233 27.39 -10.50 -9.12
CA LEU A 233 28.63 -10.81 -8.42
C LEU A 233 28.63 -12.28 -8.03
N CYS A 234 29.79 -12.92 -8.14
CA CYS A 234 29.99 -14.25 -7.58
C CYS A 234 29.79 -14.23 -6.05
N SER A 235 29.45 -15.38 -5.47
CA SER A 235 29.22 -15.58 -4.03
C SER A 235 30.38 -15.04 -3.17
N SER A 236 31.60 -15.21 -3.65
CA SER A 236 32.82 -14.71 -3.00
C SER A 236 32.93 -13.19 -3.01
N CYS A 237 32.65 -12.54 -4.15
CA CYS A 237 32.67 -11.08 -4.26
C CYS A 237 31.51 -10.43 -3.51
N PHE A 238 30.33 -11.04 -3.55
CA PHE A 238 29.16 -10.58 -2.79
C PHE A 238 29.39 -10.65 -1.28
N ALA A 239 29.99 -11.75 -0.77
CA ALA A 239 30.32 -11.91 0.64
C ALA A 239 31.32 -10.84 1.13
N LYS A 240 32.29 -10.43 0.29
CA LYS A 240 33.23 -9.34 0.61
C LYS A 240 32.55 -7.97 0.72
N ILE A 241 31.52 -7.70 -0.08
CA ILE A 241 30.77 -6.44 -0.04
C ILE A 241 29.83 -6.40 1.16
N LYS A 242 29.10 -7.50 1.44
CA LYS A 242 28.11 -7.55 2.53
C LYS A 242 28.72 -7.41 3.93
N ARG A 243 30.01 -7.70 4.08
CA ARG A 243 30.75 -7.56 5.36
C ARG A 243 31.28 -6.14 5.61
N ARG A 244 31.18 -5.24 4.64
CA ARG A 244 31.50 -3.82 4.81
C ARG A 244 30.23 -3.05 5.16
#